data_AF-A0AAD1SVD4-F1
#
_entry.id   AF-A0AAD1SVD4-F1
#
_cell.length_a   1.000
_cell.length_b   1.000
_cell.length_c   1.000
_cell.angle_alpha   90.00
_cell.angle_beta   90.00
_cell.angle_gamma   90.00
#
_symmetry.space_group_name_H-M   'P 1'
#
loop_
_entity.id
_entity.type
_entity.pdbx_description
1 polymer ?
#
loop_
_entity_poly.entity_id
_entity_poly.type
_entity_poly.pdbx_seq_one_letter_code
_entity_poly.pdbx_strand_id
1 'polypeptide(L)'
;MDGFLTPAKSTLQEAARANVADSPTRSMMSDGGETTLADIRADIRALAENMVMKDDLHSLSDTLHAAIRTEVTLLRSDMTAHDSRLQHLETTTQAYTLAKTRQENMLLALRRHTEDLDNRGRRSNIRVRGLPEPAGEEDVEAILGTLFRGILGAEAPATIEFDRAHRANRLRTTDGHEILYAVCTNIS
;
A
#
# COMPACT_ATOMS: atom_id res chain seq x y z
N MET A 1 -21.14 2.92 -7.21
CA MET A 1 -22.21 3.24 -8.16
C MET A 1 -22.71 1.90 -8.67
N ASP A 2 -24.02 1.69 -8.56
CA ASP A 2 -24.83 0.51 -8.92
C ASP A 2 -24.67 -0.71 -7.96
N GLY A 3 -25.63 -1.13 -7.13
CA GLY A 3 -27.05 -0.77 -7.00
C GLY A 3 -27.98 -1.74 -7.72
N PHE A 4 -28.37 -2.84 -7.04
CA PHE A 4 -29.70 -3.52 -7.03
C PHE A 4 -29.55 -5.01 -6.70
N LEU A 5 -29.94 -5.41 -5.50
CA LEU A 5 -30.61 -6.69 -5.24
C LEU A 5 -31.67 -6.43 -4.17
N THR A 6 -32.90 -6.68 -4.57
CA THR A 6 -34.16 -6.45 -3.87
C THR A 6 -34.36 -7.39 -2.67
N PRO A 7 -35.20 -7.00 -1.69
CA PRO A 7 -35.43 -7.77 -0.47
C PRO A 7 -36.59 -8.78 -0.64
N ALA A 8 -36.37 -10.03 -0.24
CA ALA A 8 -37.44 -10.99 0.00
C ALA A 8 -38.06 -10.73 1.39
N LYS A 9 -39.13 -9.93 1.43
CA LYS A 9 -40.10 -9.92 2.54
C LYS A 9 -41.21 -10.90 2.20
N SER A 10 -41.31 -12.01 2.92
CA SER A 10 -42.48 -12.89 2.88
C SER A 10 -42.97 -13.19 4.30
N THR A 11 -44.01 -12.44 4.69
CA THR A 11 -45.26 -12.97 5.25
C THR A 11 -45.16 -13.93 6.45
N LEU A 12 -45.03 -13.37 7.65
CA LEU A 12 -45.57 -13.96 8.89
C LEU A 12 -46.23 -12.89 9.77
N GLN A 13 -47.00 -11.99 9.14
CA GLN A 13 -47.81 -11.00 9.84
C GLN A 13 -49.17 -10.87 9.18
N GLU A 14 -49.89 -11.99 9.09
CA GLU A 14 -51.28 -12.01 8.61
C GLU A 14 -52.04 -13.17 9.26
N ALA A 15 -52.32 -13.04 10.57
CA ALA A 15 -53.24 -13.92 11.29
C ALA A 15 -53.86 -13.22 12.52
N ALA A 16 -54.01 -11.90 12.47
CA ALA A 16 -54.66 -11.14 13.53
C ALA A 16 -55.76 -10.27 12.93
N ARG A 17 -56.97 -10.84 12.83
CA ARG A 17 -58.31 -10.19 12.88
C ARG A 17 -59.30 -10.91 11.95
N ALA A 18 -60.00 -11.90 12.49
CA ALA A 18 -61.41 -12.18 12.23
C ALA A 18 -61.77 -13.46 12.99
N ASN A 19 -62.60 -13.34 14.02
CA ASN A 19 -63.61 -14.32 14.46
C ASN A 19 -64.07 -13.95 15.87
N VAL A 20 -65.01 -13.01 15.91
CA VAL A 20 -65.95 -12.82 17.02
C VAL A 20 -67.27 -13.41 16.56
N ALA A 21 -67.90 -14.16 17.46
CA ALA A 21 -69.21 -14.81 17.36
C ALA A 21 -69.26 -16.14 16.59
N ASP A 22 -69.26 -17.26 17.32
CA ASP A 22 -70.52 -17.99 17.57
C ASP A 22 -70.32 -18.99 18.74
N SER A 23 -71.34 -19.12 19.57
CA SER A 23 -71.30 -19.92 20.80
C SER A 23 -71.81 -21.34 20.54
N PRO A 24 -71.14 -22.40 21.01
CA PRO A 24 -71.77 -23.68 21.21
C PRO A 24 -72.14 -23.87 22.68
N THR A 25 -73.43 -23.85 22.96
CA THR A 25 -74.05 -24.39 24.17
C THR A 25 -73.70 -25.87 24.29
N ARG A 26 -72.76 -26.22 25.18
CA ARG A 26 -72.51 -27.61 25.59
C ARG A 26 -72.83 -27.78 27.06
N SER A 27 -74.04 -28.28 27.29
CA SER A 27 -74.51 -28.81 28.56
C SER A 27 -73.59 -29.93 29.04
N MET A 28 -73.03 -29.79 30.25
CA MET A 28 -72.49 -30.87 31.06
C MET A 28 -72.85 -30.54 32.53
N MET A 29 -73.93 -31.15 33.00
CA MET A 29 -74.08 -31.48 34.42
C MET A 29 -73.14 -32.65 34.76
N SER A 30 -72.85 -32.82 36.06
CA SER A 30 -72.05 -33.89 36.68
C SER A 30 -70.56 -33.55 36.67
N ASP A 31 -69.81 -33.50 37.77
CA ASP A 31 -69.93 -34.19 39.05
C ASP A 31 -69.10 -33.38 40.08
N GLY A 32 -69.67 -33.11 41.24
CA GLY A 32 -68.95 -32.50 42.36
C GLY A 32 -68.09 -33.57 43.01
N GLY A 33 -67.00 -33.96 42.35
CA GLY A 33 -66.00 -34.85 42.93
C GLY A 33 -65.17 -34.07 43.94
N GLU A 34 -65.30 -34.43 45.22
CA GLU A 34 -64.35 -34.03 46.26
C GLU A 34 -62.93 -34.30 45.76
N THR A 35 -62.16 -33.24 45.49
CA THR A 35 -60.74 -33.35 45.18
C THR A 35 -60.10 -34.02 46.38
N THR A 36 -59.67 -35.27 46.22
CA THR A 36 -59.18 -36.02 47.39
C THR A 36 -57.85 -35.41 47.82
N LEU A 37 -57.57 -35.44 49.13
CA LEU A 37 -56.31 -34.92 49.69
C LEU A 37 -55.06 -35.54 49.01
N ALA A 38 -55.21 -36.74 48.43
CA ALA A 38 -54.18 -37.43 47.68
C ALA A 38 -53.85 -36.73 46.35
N ASP A 39 -54.84 -36.22 45.63
CA ASP A 39 -54.67 -35.54 44.34
C ASP A 39 -53.98 -34.18 44.55
N ILE A 40 -54.43 -33.41 45.54
CA ILE A 40 -53.79 -32.15 45.94
C ILE A 40 -52.33 -32.39 46.35
N ARG A 41 -52.04 -33.49 47.04
CA ARG A 41 -50.67 -33.84 47.45
C ARG A 41 -49.80 -34.29 46.29
N ALA A 42 -50.37 -34.89 45.25
CA ALA A 42 -49.66 -35.25 44.03
C ALA A 42 -49.33 -33.98 43.22
N ASP A 43 -50.28 -33.07 43.07
CA ASP A 43 -50.09 -31.79 42.38
C ASP A 43 -49.06 -30.89 43.07
N ILE A 44 -49.07 -30.83 44.41
CA ILE A 44 -48.04 -30.09 45.17
C ILE A 44 -46.64 -30.68 44.95
N ARG A 45 -46.52 -32.01 44.85
CA ARG A 45 -45.24 -32.66 44.56
C ARG A 45 -44.76 -32.37 43.15
N ALA A 46 -45.64 -32.47 42.15
CA ALA A 46 -45.32 -32.12 40.77
C ALA A 46 -44.94 -30.64 40.63
N LEU A 47 -45.61 -29.74 41.35
CA LEU A 47 -45.26 -28.31 41.37
C LEU A 47 -43.90 -28.07 42.04
N ALA A 48 -43.60 -28.77 43.13
CA ALA A 48 -42.29 -28.70 43.79
C ALA A 48 -41.16 -29.22 42.89
N GLU A 49 -41.38 -30.30 42.14
CA GLU A 49 -40.45 -30.81 41.13
C GLU A 49 -40.26 -29.81 39.97
N ASN A 50 -41.34 -29.14 39.53
CA ASN A 50 -41.26 -28.08 38.52
C ASN A 50 -40.54 -26.82 39.03
N MET A 51 -40.55 -26.55 40.34
CA MET A 51 -39.75 -25.46 40.93
C MET A 51 -38.25 -25.77 40.86
N VAL A 52 -37.84 -27.02 41.06
CA VAL A 52 -36.43 -27.44 40.91
C VAL A 52 -35.95 -27.22 39.47
N MET A 53 -36.77 -27.54 38.47
CA MET A 53 -36.47 -27.25 37.06
C MET A 53 -36.37 -25.75 36.75
N LYS A 54 -37.13 -24.91 37.46
CA LYS A 54 -37.05 -23.44 37.30
C LYS A 54 -35.71 -22.91 37.82
N ASP A 55 -35.21 -23.46 38.92
CA ASP A 55 -33.90 -23.10 39.47
C ASP A 55 -32.77 -23.52 38.52
N ASP A 56 -32.87 -24.70 37.90
CA ASP A 56 -31.93 -25.16 36.86
C ASP A 56 -31.94 -24.22 35.65
N LEU A 57 -33.11 -23.78 35.19
CA LEU A 57 -33.23 -22.83 34.08
C LEU A 57 -32.65 -21.45 34.43
N HIS A 58 -32.83 -20.99 35.66
CA HIS A 58 -32.17 -19.77 36.14
C HIS A 58 -30.65 -19.93 36.19
N SER A 59 -30.14 -21.06 36.68
CA SER A 59 -28.70 -21.33 36.72
C SER A 59 -28.07 -21.39 35.32
N LEU A 60 -28.79 -21.97 34.34
CA LEU A 60 -28.37 -21.99 32.94
C LEU A 60 -28.37 -20.58 32.36
N SER A 61 -29.41 -19.79 32.63
CA SER A 61 -29.49 -18.39 32.21
C SER A 61 -28.33 -17.56 32.78
N ASP A 62 -27.99 -17.77 34.05
CA ASP A 62 -26.88 -17.07 34.70
C ASP A 62 -25.53 -17.49 34.12
N THR A 63 -25.36 -18.79 33.83
CA THR A 63 -24.17 -19.33 33.16
C THR A 63 -24.02 -18.75 31.76
N LEU A 64 -25.11 -18.68 30.98
CA LEU A 64 -25.10 -18.07 29.65
C LEU A 64 -24.81 -16.56 29.73
N HIS A 65 -25.40 -15.84 30.68
CA HIS A 65 -25.09 -14.43 30.88
C HIS A 65 -23.63 -14.21 31.29
N ALA A 66 -23.06 -15.07 32.12
CA ALA A 66 -21.66 -15.02 32.48
C ALA A 66 -20.77 -15.27 31.25
N ALA A 67 -21.05 -16.31 30.46
CA ALA A 67 -20.32 -16.64 29.24
C ALA A 67 -20.39 -15.51 28.19
N ILE A 68 -21.57 -14.92 27.97
CA ILE A 68 -21.73 -13.79 27.06
C ILE A 68 -20.93 -12.58 27.55
N ARG A 69 -20.96 -12.29 28.86
CA ARG A 69 -20.17 -11.19 29.42
C ARG A 69 -18.68 -11.42 29.23
N THR A 70 -18.18 -12.63 29.46
CA THR A 70 -16.76 -12.94 29.26
C THR A 70 -16.35 -12.78 27.80
N GLU A 71 -17.13 -13.31 26.86
CA GLU A 71 -16.87 -13.15 25.42
C GLU A 71 -16.90 -11.67 24.99
N VAL A 72 -17.88 -10.89 25.47
CA VAL A 72 -17.94 -9.45 25.19
C VAL A 72 -16.72 -8.72 25.75
N THR A 73 -16.23 -9.10 26.93
CA THR A 73 -14.99 -8.50 27.48
C THR A 73 -13.76 -8.87 26.68
N LEU A 74 -13.65 -10.11 26.20
CA LEU A 74 -12.55 -10.57 25.35
C LEU A 74 -12.57 -9.84 24.00
N LEU A 75 -13.73 -9.77 23.34
CA LEU A 75 -13.88 -9.04 22.09
C LEU A 75 -13.53 -7.56 22.23
N ARG A 76 -13.89 -6.92 23.35
CA ARG A 76 -13.49 -5.53 23.63
C ARG A 76 -11.98 -5.40 23.79
N SER A 77 -11.34 -6.35 24.45
CA SER A 77 -9.88 -6.38 24.59
C SER A 77 -9.18 -6.60 23.25
N ASP A 78 -9.69 -7.49 22.42
CA ASP A 78 -9.14 -7.74 21.09
C ASP A 78 -9.32 -6.51 20.19
N MET A 79 -10.49 -5.86 20.25
CA MET A 79 -10.75 -4.62 19.52
C MET A 79 -9.74 -3.53 19.88
N THR A 80 -9.47 -3.29 21.16
CA THR A 80 -8.50 -2.27 21.58
C THR A 80 -7.07 -2.62 21.19
N ALA A 81 -6.71 -3.90 21.23
CA ALA A 81 -5.42 -4.38 20.74
C ALA A 81 -5.28 -4.18 19.22
N HIS A 82 -6.34 -4.46 18.45
CA HIS A 82 -6.38 -4.22 17.02
C HIS A 82 -6.30 -2.73 16.67
N ASP A 83 -7.05 -1.88 17.35
CA ASP A 83 -7.01 -0.42 17.15
C ASP A 83 -5.61 0.13 17.42
N SER A 84 -4.95 -0.33 18.50
CA SER A 84 -3.59 0.08 18.83
C SER A 84 -2.58 -0.35 17.75
N ARG A 85 -2.71 -1.57 17.23
CA ARG A 85 -1.87 -2.07 16.13
C ARG A 85 -2.12 -1.29 14.84
N LEU A 86 -3.36 -0.95 14.55
CA LEU A 86 -3.75 -0.20 13.36
C LEU A 86 -3.16 1.22 13.42
N GLN A 87 -3.31 1.91 14.55
CA GLN A 87 -2.72 3.24 14.77
C GLN A 87 -1.19 3.21 14.62
N HIS A 88 -0.53 2.17 15.13
CA HIS A 88 0.91 2.00 14.97
C HIS A 88 1.31 1.81 13.50
N LEU A 89 0.57 0.97 12.75
CA LEU A 89 0.81 0.73 11.33
C LEU A 89 0.58 1.98 10.49
N GLU A 90 -0.47 2.75 10.77
CA GLU A 90 -0.76 4.01 10.08
C GLU A 90 0.35 5.03 10.29
N THR A 91 0.79 5.22 11.53
CA THR A 91 1.88 6.14 11.90
C THR A 91 3.18 5.73 11.20
N THR A 92 3.50 4.44 11.25
CA THR A 92 4.71 3.88 10.64
C THR A 92 4.68 4.02 9.11
N THR A 93 3.52 3.77 8.49
CA THR A 93 3.34 3.92 7.05
C THR A 93 3.51 5.38 6.62
N GLN A 94 2.94 6.34 7.35
CA GLN A 94 3.15 7.77 7.11
C GLN A 94 4.62 8.18 7.22
N ALA A 95 5.35 7.67 8.22
CA ALA A 95 6.77 7.95 8.35
C ALA A 95 7.57 7.42 7.15
N TYR A 96 7.25 6.20 6.69
CA TYR A 96 7.89 5.60 5.52
C TYR A 96 7.58 6.35 4.22
N THR A 97 6.33 6.78 4.01
CA THR A 97 6.00 7.54 2.80
C THR A 97 6.75 8.87 2.74
N LEU A 98 6.83 9.59 3.87
CA LEU A 98 7.62 10.83 3.95
C LEU A 98 9.11 10.59 3.69
N ALA A 99 9.68 9.56 4.31
CA ALA A 99 11.10 9.21 4.12
C ALA A 99 11.38 8.84 2.65
N LYS A 100 10.49 8.06 2.03
CA LYS A 100 10.58 7.67 0.62
C LYS A 100 10.57 8.90 -0.29
N THR A 101 9.61 9.82 -0.12
CA THR A 101 9.55 11.06 -0.91
C THR A 101 10.81 11.90 -0.75
N ARG A 102 11.36 11.99 0.47
CA ARG A 102 12.63 12.68 0.71
C ARG A 102 13.79 12.04 -0.05
N GLN A 103 13.88 10.72 -0.04
CA GLN A 103 14.91 9.98 -0.78
C GLN A 103 14.76 10.14 -2.30
N GLU A 104 13.53 10.08 -2.83
CA GLU A 104 13.25 10.30 -4.25
C GLU A 104 13.69 11.71 -4.70
N ASN A 105 13.40 12.72 -3.88
CA ASN A 105 13.84 14.09 -4.15
C ASN A 105 15.38 14.23 -4.12
N MET A 106 16.05 13.57 -3.17
CA MET A 106 17.52 13.55 -3.13
C MET A 106 18.11 12.86 -4.35
N LEU A 107 17.54 11.72 -4.77
CA LEU A 107 17.98 11.01 -5.98
C LEU A 107 17.79 11.86 -7.23
N LEU A 108 16.67 12.57 -7.35
CA LEU A 108 16.41 13.47 -8.45
C LEU A 108 17.42 14.64 -8.48
N ALA A 109 17.71 15.22 -7.31
CA ALA A 109 18.71 16.29 -7.19
C ALA A 109 20.11 15.81 -7.57
N LEU A 110 20.52 14.63 -7.07
CA LEU A 110 21.78 13.99 -7.43
C LEU A 110 21.86 13.72 -8.92
N ARG A 111 20.81 13.17 -9.53
CA ARG A 111 20.75 12.90 -10.97
C ARG A 111 20.94 14.19 -11.77
N ARG A 112 20.23 15.25 -11.43
CA ARG A 112 20.38 16.57 -12.08
C ARG A 112 21.79 17.12 -11.91
N HIS A 113 22.39 16.96 -10.74
CA HIS A 113 23.76 17.41 -10.51
C HIS A 113 24.76 16.62 -11.36
N THR A 114 24.63 15.29 -11.42
CA THR A 114 25.49 14.46 -12.27
C THR A 114 25.31 14.77 -13.75
N GLU A 115 24.09 15.06 -14.19
CA GLU A 115 23.81 15.46 -15.57
C GLU A 115 24.41 16.83 -15.89
N ASP A 116 24.32 17.80 -14.97
CA ASP A 116 24.98 19.10 -15.13
C ASP A 116 26.51 18.94 -15.21
N LEU A 117 27.11 18.11 -14.36
CA LEU A 117 28.55 17.84 -14.39
C LEU A 117 28.98 17.16 -15.70
N ASP A 118 28.25 16.15 -16.18
CA ASP A 118 28.55 15.50 -17.48
C ASP A 118 28.37 16.49 -18.63
N ASN A 119 27.32 17.32 -18.60
CA ASN A 119 27.10 18.34 -19.62
C ASN A 119 28.21 19.39 -19.63
N ARG A 120 28.68 19.86 -18.47
CA ARG A 120 29.84 20.76 -18.39
C ARG A 120 31.11 20.10 -18.91
N GLY A 121 31.35 18.85 -18.50
CA GLY A 121 32.49 18.06 -19.00
C GLY A 121 32.45 17.82 -20.50
N ARG A 122 31.27 17.71 -21.12
CA ARG A 122 31.13 17.62 -22.58
C ARG A 122 31.28 18.96 -23.28
N ARG A 123 30.83 20.06 -22.67
CA ARG A 123 30.96 21.41 -23.24
C ARG A 123 32.41 21.87 -23.36
N SER A 124 33.27 21.42 -22.45
CA SER A 124 34.72 21.61 -22.52
C SER A 124 35.43 20.73 -23.56
N ASN A 125 34.72 19.82 -24.24
CA ASN A 125 35.34 18.84 -25.11
C ASN A 125 35.12 19.18 -26.59
N ILE A 126 36.18 19.60 -27.28
CA ILE A 126 36.17 19.82 -28.73
C ILE A 126 36.50 18.51 -29.44
N ARG A 127 35.72 18.18 -30.47
CA ARG A 127 35.85 16.97 -31.29
C ARG A 127 36.29 17.33 -32.70
N VAL A 128 37.53 17.03 -33.06
CA VAL A 128 38.09 17.28 -34.40
C VAL A 128 37.99 16.00 -35.24
N ARG A 129 37.46 16.10 -36.47
CA ARG A 129 37.25 14.99 -37.40
C ARG A 129 37.95 15.24 -38.73
N GLY A 130 38.22 14.17 -39.47
CA GLY A 130 38.80 14.24 -40.82
C GLY A 130 40.29 14.58 -40.86
N LEU A 131 40.99 14.40 -39.73
CA LEU A 131 42.44 14.51 -39.71
C LEU A 131 43.08 13.20 -40.19
N PRO A 132 44.01 13.26 -41.17
CA PRO A 132 44.70 12.07 -41.63
C PRO A 132 45.48 11.43 -40.48
N GLU A 133 45.51 10.09 -40.45
CA GLU A 133 46.26 9.35 -39.44
C GLU A 133 47.76 9.58 -39.68
N PRO A 134 48.50 10.19 -38.73
CA PRO A 134 49.94 10.33 -38.88
C PRO A 134 50.58 8.94 -38.83
N ALA A 135 51.65 8.73 -39.59
CA ALA A 135 52.29 7.43 -39.78
C ALA A 135 53.07 6.89 -38.56
N GLY A 136 52.78 7.36 -37.33
CA GLY A 136 53.44 6.95 -36.09
C GLY A 136 52.76 7.48 -34.81
N GLU A 137 53.43 7.32 -33.66
CA GLU A 137 53.09 7.92 -32.36
C GLU A 137 53.38 9.43 -32.34
N GLU A 138 52.91 10.15 -33.35
CA GLU A 138 53.06 11.60 -33.39
C GLU A 138 52.19 12.23 -32.31
N ASP A 139 52.77 13.21 -31.60
CA ASP A 139 52.12 13.87 -30.47
C ASP A 139 50.85 14.60 -30.94
N VAL A 140 49.72 14.14 -30.43
CA VAL A 140 48.39 14.64 -30.77
C VAL A 140 48.29 16.14 -30.47
N GLU A 141 48.94 16.61 -29.42
CA GLU A 141 48.95 18.01 -29.03
C GLU A 141 49.69 18.88 -30.06
N ALA A 142 50.78 18.37 -30.64
CA ALA A 142 51.54 19.10 -31.66
C ALA A 142 50.75 19.29 -32.96
N ILE A 143 50.04 18.24 -33.40
CA ILE A 143 49.16 18.29 -34.58
C ILE A 143 48.03 19.28 -34.34
N LEU A 144 47.34 19.17 -33.21
CA LEU A 144 46.22 20.05 -32.87
C LEU A 144 46.67 21.49 -32.66
N GLY A 145 47.80 21.73 -32.01
CA GLY A 145 48.37 23.06 -31.84
C GLY A 145 48.69 23.73 -33.19
N THR A 146 49.21 22.96 -34.15
CA THR A 146 49.45 23.46 -35.51
C THR A 146 48.14 23.76 -36.24
N LEU A 147 47.15 22.88 -36.14
CA LEU A 147 45.82 23.09 -36.72
C LEU A 147 45.15 24.34 -36.15
N PHE A 148 45.08 24.49 -34.83
CA PHE A 148 44.44 25.63 -34.19
C PHE A 148 45.16 26.94 -34.47
N ARG A 149 46.51 26.96 -34.52
CA ARG A 149 47.26 28.14 -34.97
C ARG A 149 46.94 28.50 -36.42
N GLY A 150 46.79 27.52 -37.30
CA GLY A 150 46.36 27.74 -38.68
C GLY A 150 44.97 28.37 -38.78
N ILE A 151 44.03 27.93 -37.93
CA ILE A 151 42.65 28.44 -37.89
C ILE A 151 42.56 29.84 -37.26
N LEU A 152 43.26 30.07 -36.15
CA LEU A 152 43.24 31.33 -35.39
C LEU A 152 44.12 32.41 -36.02
N GLY A 153 45.08 32.03 -36.86
CA GLY A 153 45.93 32.96 -37.60
C GLY A 153 46.80 33.83 -36.70
N ALA A 154 46.92 35.12 -37.03
CA ALA A 154 47.79 36.07 -36.33
C ALA A 154 47.34 36.37 -34.88
N GLU A 155 46.11 36.03 -34.51
CA GLU A 155 45.60 36.19 -33.14
C GLU A 155 45.81 34.95 -32.26
N ALA A 156 46.44 33.90 -32.81
CA ALA A 156 46.74 32.72 -32.03
C ALA A 156 47.78 33.02 -30.94
N PRO A 157 47.55 32.57 -29.69
CA PRO A 157 48.57 32.65 -28.66
C PRO A 157 49.79 31.81 -29.04
N ALA A 158 50.98 32.22 -28.56
CA ALA A 158 52.24 31.54 -28.85
C ALA A 158 52.22 30.05 -28.45
N THR A 159 51.54 29.75 -27.34
CA THR A 159 51.28 28.41 -26.82
C THR A 159 49.78 28.24 -26.63
N ILE A 160 49.23 27.16 -27.18
CA ILE A 160 47.85 26.72 -26.94
C ILE A 160 47.95 25.60 -25.91
N GLU A 161 47.41 25.82 -24.72
CA GLU A 161 47.40 24.82 -23.65
C GLU A 161 46.19 23.89 -23.83
N PHE A 162 46.45 22.59 -23.72
CA PHE A 162 45.43 21.54 -23.73
C PHE A 162 45.46 20.85 -22.37
N ASP A 163 44.31 20.67 -21.70
CA ASP A 163 44.27 19.87 -20.45
C ASP A 163 44.56 18.40 -20.77
N ARG A 164 43.89 17.91 -21.83
CA ARG A 164 44.04 16.56 -22.37
C ARG A 164 43.75 16.57 -23.87
N ALA A 165 44.64 15.99 -24.66
CA ALA A 165 44.39 15.67 -26.06
C ALA A 165 44.61 14.17 -26.31
N HIS A 166 43.61 13.51 -26.87
CA HIS A 166 43.73 12.09 -27.18
C HIS A 166 42.88 11.68 -28.38
N ARG A 167 43.26 10.54 -28.97
CA ARG A 167 42.46 9.86 -30.00
C ARG A 167 41.24 9.23 -29.32
N ALA A 168 40.05 9.55 -29.80
CA ALA A 168 38.84 8.92 -29.32
C ALA A 168 38.71 7.52 -29.93
N ASN A 169 38.44 6.51 -29.10
CA ASN A 169 38.16 5.15 -29.53
C ASN A 169 36.85 5.10 -30.35
N ARG A 170 36.96 5.22 -31.68
CA ARG A 170 35.92 4.81 -32.63
C ARG A 170 36.46 3.66 -33.47
N LEU A 171 35.57 2.74 -33.84
CA LEU A 171 35.87 1.69 -34.80
C LEU A 171 36.35 2.34 -36.10
N ARG A 172 37.47 1.83 -36.65
CA ARG A 172 37.95 2.17 -37.97
C ARG A 172 36.80 2.02 -38.96
N THR A 173 36.27 3.13 -39.47
CA THR A 173 35.38 3.12 -40.62
C THR A 173 36.18 2.64 -41.84
N THR A 174 35.52 1.91 -42.73
CA THR A 174 36.10 1.28 -43.93
C THR A 174 36.81 2.26 -44.87
N ASP A 175 36.58 3.56 -44.70
CA ASP A 175 37.15 4.64 -45.52
C ASP A 175 38.44 5.26 -44.95
N GLY A 176 39.08 4.61 -43.98
CA GLY A 176 40.53 4.74 -43.72
C GLY A 176 41.08 6.08 -43.21
N HIS A 177 40.30 7.15 -43.07
CA HIS A 177 40.86 8.49 -42.87
C HIS A 177 40.21 9.35 -41.78
N GLU A 178 39.25 8.83 -41.01
CA GLU A 178 38.55 9.65 -40.01
C GLU A 178 38.90 9.25 -38.57
N ILE A 179 39.92 9.90 -38.00
CA ILE A 179 40.19 9.85 -36.55
C ILE A 179 39.50 11.05 -35.88
N LEU A 180 38.81 10.74 -34.78
CA LEU A 180 38.20 11.72 -33.91
C LEU A 180 39.18 12.09 -32.79
N TYR A 181 39.61 13.34 -32.72
CA TYR A 181 40.42 13.84 -31.61
C TYR A 181 39.55 14.57 -30.60
N ALA A 182 39.74 14.29 -29.31
CA ALA A 182 39.05 14.98 -28.22
C ALA A 182 40.03 15.88 -27.48
N VAL A 183 39.67 17.16 -27.34
CA VAL A 183 40.42 18.17 -26.60
C VAL A 183 39.58 18.64 -25.43
N CYS A 184 40.06 18.44 -24.20
CA CYS A 184 39.47 19.05 -23.01
C CYS A 184 40.09 20.42 -22.78
N THR A 185 39.28 21.47 -22.70
CA THR A 185 39.71 22.80 -22.22
C THR A 185 39.01 23.12 -20.91
N ASN A 186 39.77 23.30 -19.83
CA ASN A 186 39.19 23.81 -18.58
C ASN A 186 38.85 25.29 -18.78
N ILE A 187 37.60 25.57 -19.15
CA ILE A 187 37.06 26.92 -19.09
C ILE A 187 36.76 27.18 -17.60
N SER A 188 37.71 27.83 -16.92
CA SER A 188 37.55 28.33 -15.55
C SER A 188 36.64 29.54 -15.50
#